data_AF-A0A7Y3ELD1-F1
#
_entry.id   AF-A0A7Y3ELD1-F1
#
_cell.length_a   1.000
_cell.length_b   1.000
_cell.length_c   1.000
_cell.angle_alpha   90.00
_cell.angle_beta   90.00
_cell.angle_gamma   90.00
#
_symmetry.space_group_name_H-M   'P 1'
#
loop_
_entity.id
_entity.type
_entity.pdbx_description
1 polymer ?
#
loop_
_entity_poly.entity_id
_entity_poly.type
_entity_poly.pdbx_seq_one_letter_code
_entity_poly.pdbx_strand_id
1 'polypeptide(L)'
;DIHGWNFLGKGYDEQLEYVRLLASGDTNHPRYNEAKAQLDKEYQKALGSKNRIEQIYQQVNTADKAIAKHLKKDIYTRDEVNAIKTENQELKQHVSLIKQMYAFGFDSVTEIKNEINDDILYYTERLNYHFNKDFSGRKTGDNPDDFTQIIYGDNNVKHVKSAEDHGTHVAGIIAAKRNNGKGIDGVANNVEIMAIRVVPNGDEYDKDVYLAIKYAVDNGAKVINTSFGKDYSPQSDKVREAIAYASQNDVVIVNAAGNDKQDLDKKDTFPNDAVGTGKEVSNTFITVGALYPKYGSEVIASYSNYGKINVDIFAPGSKIYSTVPENNYNNMNGTSMASPAVAGIAALIRSQYPKLSAAQVKQVILESGLPLKAKVIVGGNSSNIKSFDALCTSGKIANAYNALILASRITN
;
A
#
# COMPACT_ATOMS: atom_id res chain seq x y z
N ASP A 1 11.78 -21.12 4.36
CA ASP A 1 11.09 -20.85 5.64
C ASP A 1 9.69 -20.34 5.35
N ILE A 2 8.66 -20.89 6.03
CA ILE A 2 7.27 -20.40 5.95
C ILE A 2 6.83 -19.68 7.24
N HIS A 3 7.69 -19.66 8.25
CA HIS A 3 7.41 -19.06 9.54
C HIS A 3 7.66 -17.55 9.52
N GLY A 4 8.69 -17.10 8.80
CA GLY A 4 8.96 -15.69 8.60
C GLY A 4 9.54 -15.00 9.83
N TRP A 5 9.58 -13.67 9.79
CA TRP A 5 10.20 -12.87 10.86
C TRP A 5 9.54 -11.51 11.05
N ASN A 6 9.50 -11.03 12.29
CA ASN A 6 8.99 -9.72 12.64
C ASN A 6 10.11 -8.82 13.15
N PHE A 7 10.60 -7.93 12.28
CA PHE A 7 11.64 -6.95 12.62
C PHE A 7 11.13 -5.81 13.51
N LEU A 8 9.81 -5.62 13.62
CA LEU A 8 9.23 -4.60 14.49
C LEU A 8 9.19 -5.04 15.97
N GLY A 9 9.31 -6.34 16.24
CA GLY A 9 9.05 -6.91 17.55
C GLY A 9 7.69 -6.48 18.09
N LYS A 10 7.66 -5.89 19.28
CA LYS A 10 6.45 -5.32 19.91
C LYS A 10 6.09 -3.91 19.44
N GLY A 11 6.87 -3.31 18.54
CA GLY A 11 6.61 -1.99 17.97
C GLY A 11 5.40 -2.01 17.03
N TYR A 12 4.64 -0.92 17.04
CA TYR A 12 3.51 -0.73 16.13
C TYR A 12 3.34 0.73 15.76
N ASP A 13 3.16 1.59 16.76
CA ASP A 13 3.10 3.04 16.57
C ASP A 13 4.48 3.57 16.17
N GLU A 14 4.58 4.29 15.05
CA GLU A 14 5.85 4.83 14.57
C GLU A 14 5.70 6.20 13.89
N GLN A 15 6.80 6.96 13.87
CA GLN A 15 6.97 8.22 13.16
C GLN A 15 7.04 7.99 11.63
N LEU A 16 6.76 9.04 10.85
CA LEU A 16 7.19 9.07 9.44
C LEU A 16 8.69 9.39 9.36
N GLU A 17 9.35 8.95 8.30
CA GLU A 17 10.80 9.07 8.17
C GLU A 17 11.27 10.53 8.19
N TYR A 18 10.54 11.43 7.52
CA TYR A 18 10.89 12.85 7.54
C TYR A 18 10.71 13.49 8.93
N VAL A 19 9.88 12.90 9.81
CA VAL A 19 9.72 13.34 11.20
C VAL A 19 10.86 12.81 12.05
N ARG A 20 11.31 11.57 11.82
CA ARG A 20 12.55 11.03 12.42
C ARG A 20 13.77 11.87 12.06
N LEU A 21 13.88 12.29 10.80
CA LEU A 21 14.92 13.22 10.33
C LEU A 21 14.91 14.53 11.14
N LEU A 22 13.74 15.08 11.45
CA LEU A 22 13.64 16.28 12.29
C LEU A 22 13.95 15.99 13.77
N ALA A 23 13.54 14.83 14.26
CA ALA A 23 13.76 14.40 15.64
C ALA A 23 15.24 14.11 15.94
N SER A 24 16.04 13.73 14.93
CA SER A 24 17.49 13.54 15.09
C SER A 24 18.24 14.84 15.44
N GLY A 25 17.65 15.99 15.12
CA GLY A 25 18.25 17.31 15.33
C GLY A 25 19.35 17.69 14.33
N ASP A 26 19.57 16.89 13.27
CA ASP A 26 20.56 17.21 12.23
C ASP A 26 20.07 18.33 11.29
N THR A 27 20.28 19.58 11.71
CA THR A 27 19.90 20.76 10.90
C THR A 27 20.75 20.94 9.64
N ASN A 28 21.83 20.18 9.47
CA ASN A 28 22.69 20.24 8.29
C ASN A 28 22.22 19.29 7.18
N HIS A 29 21.27 18.39 7.48
CA HIS A 29 20.74 17.47 6.47
C HIS A 29 20.14 18.27 5.29
N PRO A 30 20.49 17.96 4.02
CA PRO A 30 20.06 18.74 2.86
C PRO A 30 18.54 18.92 2.72
N ARG A 31 17.77 17.94 3.21
CA ARG A 31 16.30 17.94 3.21
C ARG A 31 15.65 18.39 4.52
N TYR A 32 16.40 18.91 5.50
CA TYR A 32 15.85 19.33 6.79
C TYR A 32 14.76 20.40 6.65
N ASN A 33 15.01 21.45 5.86
CA ASN A 33 14.04 22.53 5.64
C ASN A 33 12.79 22.06 4.89
N GLU A 34 12.95 21.15 3.93
CA GLU A 34 11.85 20.51 3.22
C GLU A 34 10.98 19.68 4.18
N ALA A 35 11.61 18.82 4.99
CA ALA A 35 10.92 18.00 5.99
C ALA A 35 10.17 18.86 7.01
N LYS A 36 10.77 19.97 7.46
CA LYS A 36 10.13 20.91 8.39
C LYS A 36 8.90 21.56 7.77
N ALA A 37 9.01 22.08 6.54
CA ALA A 37 7.88 22.68 5.84
C ALA A 37 6.76 21.67 5.57
N GLN A 38 7.11 20.41 5.27
CA GLN A 38 6.16 19.31 5.12
C GLN A 38 5.45 18.99 6.43
N LEU A 39 6.17 18.89 7.56
CA LEU A 39 5.59 18.65 8.88
C LEU A 39 4.59 19.75 9.24
N ASP A 40 5.00 21.02 9.13
CA ASP A 40 4.17 22.16 9.51
C ASP A 40 2.86 22.16 8.70
N LYS A 41 2.94 21.91 7.38
CA LYS A 41 1.78 21.84 6.50
C LYS A 41 0.86 20.66 6.85
N GLU A 42 1.39 19.45 6.94
CA GLU A 42 0.58 18.24 7.13
C GLU A 42 -0.01 18.16 8.55
N TYR A 43 0.72 18.66 9.56
CA TYR A 43 0.20 18.76 10.93
C TYR A 43 -1.01 19.70 11.01
N GLN A 44 -0.91 20.92 10.47
CA GLN A 44 -2.03 21.87 10.49
C GLN A 44 -3.24 21.35 9.71
N LYS A 45 -3.01 20.69 8.58
CA LYS A 45 -4.07 20.04 7.79
C LYS A 45 -4.74 18.91 8.56
N ALA A 46 -3.97 18.04 9.23
CA ALA A 46 -4.49 16.94 10.03
C ALA A 46 -5.30 17.47 11.24
N LEU A 47 -4.78 18.46 11.96
CA LEU A 47 -5.47 19.09 13.08
C LEU A 47 -6.79 19.74 12.65
N GLY A 48 -6.78 20.52 11.57
CA GLY A 48 -7.99 21.14 11.04
C GLY A 48 -9.02 20.10 10.56
N SER A 49 -8.57 19.02 9.92
CA SER A 49 -9.45 17.94 9.46
C SER A 49 -10.08 17.19 10.64
N LYS A 50 -9.27 16.84 11.66
CA LYS A 50 -9.74 16.22 12.89
C LYS A 50 -10.81 17.06 13.58
N ASN A 51 -10.54 18.33 13.84
CA ASN A 51 -11.49 19.23 14.51
C ASN A 51 -12.82 19.33 13.75
N ARG A 52 -12.77 19.39 12.41
CA ARG A 52 -13.99 19.42 11.58
C ARG A 52 -14.77 18.12 11.67
N ILE A 53 -14.10 16.98 11.63
CA ILE A 53 -14.74 15.66 11.68
C ILE A 53 -15.32 15.40 13.07
N GLU A 54 -14.63 15.79 14.15
CA GLU A 54 -15.17 15.72 15.51
C GLU A 54 -16.44 16.58 15.67
N GLN A 55 -16.50 17.76 15.06
CA GLN A 55 -17.72 18.57 15.03
C GLN A 55 -18.87 17.85 14.30
N ILE A 56 -18.60 17.23 13.14
CA ILE A 56 -19.59 16.43 12.42
C ILE A 56 -20.06 15.25 13.28
N TYR A 57 -19.15 14.56 13.96
CA TYR A 57 -19.47 13.46 14.86
C TYR A 57 -20.42 13.88 15.99
N GLN A 58 -20.18 15.05 16.59
CA GLN A 58 -21.08 15.59 17.62
C GLN A 58 -22.46 15.94 17.07
N GLN A 59 -22.54 16.50 15.85
CA GLN A 59 -23.81 16.76 15.18
C GLN A 59 -24.57 15.48 14.87
N VAL A 60 -23.90 14.46 14.34
CA VAL A 60 -24.49 13.13 14.07
C VAL A 60 -24.97 12.48 15.37
N ASN A 61 -24.19 12.52 16.44
CA ASN A 61 -24.61 11.99 17.74
C ASN A 61 -25.83 12.72 18.33
N THR A 62 -25.89 14.03 18.17
CA THR A 62 -27.03 14.83 18.63
C THR A 62 -28.28 14.50 17.81
N ALA A 63 -28.15 14.43 16.48
CA ALA A 63 -29.23 14.06 15.58
C ALA A 63 -29.75 12.64 15.86
N ASP A 64 -28.83 11.68 16.06
CA ASP A 64 -29.17 10.31 16.40
C ASP A 64 -30.01 10.23 17.68
N LYS A 65 -29.55 10.89 18.77
CA LYS A 65 -30.30 10.92 20.03
C LYS A 65 -31.69 11.53 19.87
N ALA A 66 -31.82 12.60 19.08
CA ALA A 66 -33.09 13.25 18.83
C ALA A 66 -34.06 12.35 18.05
N ILE A 67 -33.56 11.66 17.03
CA ILE A 67 -34.33 10.71 16.21
C ILE A 67 -34.73 9.48 17.02
N ALA A 68 -33.78 8.88 17.75
CA ALA A 68 -34.03 7.76 18.64
C ALA A 68 -35.14 8.07 19.66
N LYS A 69 -35.08 9.26 20.27
CA LYS A 69 -36.12 9.75 21.19
C LYS A 69 -37.47 9.92 20.50
N HIS A 70 -37.50 10.44 19.28
CA HIS A 70 -38.74 10.60 18.51
C HIS A 70 -39.38 9.25 18.15
N LEU A 71 -38.56 8.29 17.70
CA LEU A 71 -39.00 6.94 17.32
C LEU A 71 -39.22 6.03 18.53
N LYS A 72 -38.76 6.43 19.71
CA LYS A 72 -38.76 5.64 20.96
C LYS A 72 -38.01 4.31 20.81
N LYS A 73 -36.89 4.35 20.09
CA LYS A 73 -36.02 3.19 19.82
C LYS A 73 -34.56 3.63 19.73
N ASP A 74 -33.65 2.82 20.28
CA ASP A 74 -32.21 3.10 20.22
C ASP A 74 -31.59 2.70 18.88
N ILE A 75 -32.20 1.75 18.17
CA ILE A 75 -31.80 1.31 16.83
C ILE A 75 -33.00 1.45 15.92
N TYR A 76 -32.80 2.09 14.77
CA TYR A 76 -33.83 2.34 13.77
C TYR A 76 -33.24 2.25 12.36
N THR A 77 -34.12 2.01 11.40
CA THR A 77 -33.79 1.80 10.00
C THR A 77 -33.77 3.11 9.21
N ARG A 78 -33.08 3.09 8.06
CA ARG A 78 -33.12 4.18 7.08
C ARG A 78 -34.54 4.55 6.67
N ASP A 79 -35.41 3.55 6.48
CA ASP A 79 -36.81 3.77 6.11
C ASP A 79 -37.62 4.45 7.22
N GLU A 80 -37.37 4.07 8.48
CA GLU A 80 -37.98 4.75 9.64
C GLU A 80 -37.58 6.23 9.68
N VAL A 81 -36.30 6.57 9.48
CA VAL A 81 -35.84 7.97 9.36
C VAL A 81 -36.51 8.67 8.18
N ASN A 82 -36.65 7.98 7.05
CA ASN A 82 -37.28 8.52 5.86
C ASN A 82 -38.76 8.85 6.07
N ALA A 83 -39.46 8.04 6.86
CA ALA A 83 -40.87 8.17 7.17
C ALA A 83 -41.19 9.25 8.22
N ILE A 84 -40.21 9.80 8.94
CA ILE A 84 -40.44 10.83 9.96
C ILE A 84 -41.09 12.07 9.32
N LYS A 85 -42.30 12.39 9.78
CA LYS A 85 -43.02 13.63 9.53
C LYS A 85 -43.18 14.35 10.85
N THR A 86 -42.69 15.59 10.93
CA THR A 86 -42.72 16.39 12.15
C THR A 86 -42.82 17.86 11.79
N GLU A 87 -43.43 18.68 12.64
CA GLU A 87 -43.40 20.14 12.52
C GLU A 87 -42.31 20.79 13.41
N ASN A 88 -41.67 20.01 14.27
CA ASN A 88 -40.56 20.48 15.10
C ASN A 88 -39.35 20.77 14.20
N GLN A 89 -38.93 22.04 14.15
CA GLN A 89 -37.86 22.52 13.26
C GLN A 89 -36.50 21.90 13.58
N GLU A 90 -36.18 21.71 14.86
CA GLU A 90 -34.93 21.08 15.30
C GLU A 90 -34.88 19.61 14.84
N LEU A 91 -35.97 18.86 15.04
CA LEU A 91 -36.03 17.48 14.55
C LEU A 91 -35.99 17.40 13.02
N LYS A 92 -36.60 18.34 12.29
CA LYS A 92 -36.48 18.42 10.81
C LYS A 92 -35.01 18.54 10.39
N GLN A 93 -34.23 19.39 11.06
CA GLN A 93 -32.80 19.58 10.76
C GLN A 93 -32.00 18.31 11.02
N HIS A 94 -32.21 17.64 12.16
CA HIS A 94 -31.54 16.38 12.48
C HIS A 94 -31.85 15.26 11.48
N VAL A 95 -33.11 15.12 11.08
CA VAL A 95 -33.52 14.15 10.06
C VAL A 95 -32.87 14.47 8.72
N SER A 96 -32.80 15.75 8.33
CA SER A 96 -32.15 16.17 7.08
C SER A 96 -30.65 15.85 7.06
N LEU A 97 -29.95 16.07 8.19
CA LEU A 97 -28.53 15.72 8.33
C LEU A 97 -28.30 14.22 8.11
N ILE A 98 -29.06 13.36 8.80
CA ILE A 98 -28.90 11.91 8.66
C ILE A 98 -29.27 11.44 7.25
N LYS A 99 -30.32 12.00 6.64
CA LYS A 99 -30.68 11.71 5.23
C LYS A 99 -29.57 12.09 4.26
N GLN A 100 -28.88 13.20 4.51
CA GLN A 100 -27.71 13.59 3.71
C GLN A 100 -26.58 12.56 3.84
N MET A 101 -26.36 12.03 5.04
CA MET A 101 -25.37 10.97 5.24
C MET A 101 -25.74 9.70 4.45
N TYR A 102 -27.00 9.28 4.46
CA TYR A 102 -27.45 8.15 3.63
C TYR A 102 -27.28 8.37 2.12
N ALA A 103 -27.22 9.61 1.64
CA ALA A 103 -26.94 9.91 0.24
C ALA A 103 -25.48 9.60 -0.16
N PHE A 104 -24.57 9.48 0.82
CA PHE A 104 -23.20 9.02 0.61
C PHE A 104 -23.05 7.50 0.57
N GLY A 105 -24.15 6.76 0.72
CA GLY A 105 -24.17 5.30 0.55
C GLY A 105 -24.16 4.48 1.84
N PHE A 106 -24.22 5.13 3.02
CA PHE A 106 -24.34 4.41 4.29
C PHE A 106 -25.74 3.84 4.49
N ASP A 107 -25.81 2.65 5.09
CA ASP A 107 -27.06 1.92 5.33
C ASP A 107 -27.64 2.19 6.73
N SER A 108 -26.82 2.65 7.68
CA SER A 108 -27.25 2.93 9.05
C SER A 108 -26.49 4.08 9.73
N VAL A 109 -27.09 4.65 10.77
CA VAL A 109 -26.41 5.65 11.61
C VAL A 109 -25.23 5.05 12.38
N THR A 110 -25.30 3.76 12.73
CA THR A 110 -24.17 3.04 13.33
C THR A 110 -22.97 2.99 12.40
N GLU A 111 -23.19 2.66 11.12
CA GLU A 111 -22.13 2.66 10.10
C GLU A 111 -21.53 4.05 9.90
N ILE A 112 -22.37 5.09 9.80
CA ILE A 112 -21.92 6.50 9.70
C ILE A 112 -21.01 6.86 10.88
N LYS A 113 -21.40 6.49 12.10
CA LYS A 113 -20.61 6.79 13.30
C LYS A 113 -19.30 6.03 13.34
N ASN A 114 -19.29 4.76 12.90
CA ASN A 114 -18.08 3.96 12.85
C ASN A 114 -17.07 4.55 11.87
N GLU A 115 -17.52 4.89 10.64
CA GLU A 115 -16.66 5.52 9.63
C GLU A 115 -16.06 6.84 10.14
N ILE A 116 -16.90 7.71 10.74
CA ILE A 116 -16.42 8.98 11.29
C ILE A 116 -15.42 8.75 12.44
N ASN A 117 -15.62 7.73 13.28
CA ASN A 117 -14.68 7.41 14.35
C ASN A 117 -13.35 6.88 13.79
N ASP A 118 -13.38 6.08 12.74
CA ASP A 118 -12.17 5.58 12.08
C ASP A 118 -11.37 6.75 11.47
N ASP A 119 -12.05 7.72 10.85
CA ASP A 119 -11.45 8.98 10.40
C ASP A 119 -10.82 9.79 11.54
N ILE A 120 -11.51 9.92 12.69
CA ILE A 120 -10.97 10.62 13.87
C ILE A 120 -9.74 9.89 14.41
N LEU A 121 -9.78 8.55 14.46
CA LEU A 121 -8.68 7.71 14.90
C LEU A 121 -7.47 7.90 13.98
N TYR A 122 -7.68 7.87 12.66
CA TYR A 122 -6.64 8.09 11.66
C TYR A 122 -5.89 9.42 11.90
N TYR A 123 -6.61 10.54 12.05
CA TYR A 123 -5.95 11.82 12.32
C TYR A 123 -5.32 11.89 13.72
N THR A 124 -5.91 11.20 14.70
CA THR A 124 -5.37 11.13 16.06
C THR A 124 -4.04 10.38 16.10
N GLU A 125 -3.94 9.23 15.46
CA GLU A 125 -2.69 8.46 15.35
C GLU A 125 -1.61 9.28 14.64
N ARG A 126 -1.96 9.98 13.55
CA ARG A 126 -1.02 10.88 12.85
C ARG A 126 -0.46 11.96 13.75
N LEU A 127 -1.32 12.65 14.51
CA LEU A 127 -0.90 13.76 15.38
C LEU A 127 -0.10 13.27 16.59
N ASN A 128 -0.51 12.16 17.19
CA ASN A 128 0.08 11.65 18.44
C ASN A 128 1.39 10.89 18.22
N TYR A 129 1.52 10.20 17.09
CA TYR A 129 2.65 9.30 16.80
C TYR A 129 3.42 9.75 15.56
N HIS A 130 2.76 9.80 14.40
CA HIS A 130 3.47 9.92 13.11
C HIS A 130 4.17 11.27 12.94
N PHE A 131 3.56 12.34 13.47
CA PHE A 131 4.04 13.73 13.41
C PHE A 131 4.70 14.20 14.71
N ASN A 132 4.68 13.36 15.75
CA ASN A 132 5.19 13.73 17.06
C ASN A 132 6.70 13.49 17.12
N LYS A 133 7.50 14.56 17.10
CA LYS A 133 8.96 14.48 17.16
C LYS A 133 9.50 13.92 18.47
N ASP A 134 8.72 14.03 19.54
CA ASP A 134 9.11 13.56 20.88
C ASP A 134 8.72 12.09 21.12
N PHE A 135 7.97 11.49 20.19
CA PHE A 135 7.60 10.09 20.23
C PHE A 135 8.74 9.19 19.71
N SER A 136 8.88 7.99 20.29
CA SER A 136 9.81 6.96 19.82
C SER A 136 9.12 5.59 19.82
N GLY A 137 8.85 5.09 18.62
CA GLY A 137 8.08 3.87 18.38
C GLY A 137 8.88 2.59 18.57
N ARG A 138 10.13 2.56 18.11
CA ARG A 138 11.02 1.38 18.17
C ARG A 138 11.12 0.76 19.58
N LYS A 139 10.82 -0.54 19.70
CA LYS A 139 10.84 -1.32 20.97
C LYS A 139 11.78 -2.53 20.96
N THR A 140 12.57 -2.68 19.91
CA THR A 140 13.42 -3.85 19.65
C THR A 140 14.77 -3.80 20.37
N GLY A 141 15.15 -2.66 20.93
CA GLY A 141 16.36 -2.48 21.73
C GLY A 141 17.65 -2.35 20.91
N ASP A 142 17.56 -2.44 19.59
CA ASP A 142 18.66 -2.21 18.66
C ASP A 142 18.73 -0.73 18.21
N ASN A 143 19.87 -0.33 17.66
CA ASN A 143 20.06 0.98 17.03
C ASN A 143 19.68 0.91 15.54
N PRO A 144 18.68 1.68 15.06
CA PRO A 144 18.23 1.64 13.66
C PRO A 144 19.31 2.05 12.65
N ASP A 145 20.35 2.78 13.06
CA ASP A 145 21.46 3.21 12.19
C ASP A 145 22.69 2.28 12.26
N ASP A 146 22.68 1.28 13.16
CA ASP A 146 23.75 0.29 13.28
C ASP A 146 23.40 -1.00 12.54
N PHE A 147 23.87 -1.12 11.30
CA PHE A 147 23.69 -2.28 10.44
C PHE A 147 24.50 -3.52 10.87
N THR A 148 25.35 -3.41 11.89
CA THR A 148 26.04 -4.57 12.48
C THR A 148 25.16 -5.33 13.48
N GLN A 149 24.12 -4.67 14.01
CA GLN A 149 23.12 -5.28 14.88
C GLN A 149 22.06 -5.98 14.04
N ILE A 150 22.29 -7.28 13.79
CA ILE A 150 21.47 -8.10 12.89
C ILE A 150 20.48 -9.04 13.60
N ILE A 151 20.53 -9.12 14.94
CA ILE A 151 19.68 -10.01 15.73
C ILE A 151 18.76 -9.16 16.62
N TYR A 152 17.51 -8.99 16.17
CA TYR A 152 16.43 -8.34 16.92
C TYR A 152 15.08 -8.72 16.31
N GLY A 153 13.99 -8.29 16.95
CA GLY A 153 12.64 -8.67 16.56
C GLY A 153 12.17 -9.97 17.21
N ASP A 154 11.14 -10.58 16.65
CA ASP A 154 10.57 -11.84 17.12
C ASP A 154 9.94 -12.67 15.98
N ASN A 155 9.41 -13.85 16.32
CA ASN A 155 8.75 -14.76 15.39
C ASN A 155 7.23 -14.52 15.29
N ASN A 156 6.69 -13.46 15.88
CA ASN A 156 5.26 -13.15 15.81
C ASN A 156 4.96 -12.26 14.59
N VAL A 157 4.70 -12.91 13.45
CA VAL A 157 4.37 -12.25 12.18
C VAL A 157 2.89 -11.87 12.04
N LYS A 158 2.09 -12.03 13.10
CA LYS A 158 0.65 -11.70 13.08
C LYS A 158 0.45 -10.18 13.19
N HIS A 159 -0.68 -9.72 12.65
CA HIS A 159 -1.15 -8.36 12.88
C HIS A 159 -1.41 -8.11 14.38
N VAL A 160 -1.22 -6.88 14.84
CA VAL A 160 -1.51 -6.49 16.24
C VAL A 160 -3.00 -6.12 16.37
N LYS A 161 -3.60 -5.55 15.32
CA LYS A 161 -5.04 -5.30 15.21
C LYS A 161 -5.58 -5.65 13.82
N SER A 162 -6.87 -5.94 13.72
CA SER A 162 -7.53 -6.33 12.46
C SER A 162 -7.41 -5.30 11.35
N ALA A 163 -7.26 -4.02 11.70
CA ALA A 163 -7.03 -2.92 10.76
C ALA A 163 -5.66 -2.98 10.06
N GLU A 164 -4.72 -3.80 10.52
CA GLU A 164 -3.48 -4.08 9.80
C GLU A 164 -3.67 -5.22 8.79
N ASP A 165 -4.61 -4.99 7.88
CA ASP A 165 -5.10 -5.98 6.94
C ASP A 165 -4.30 -6.06 5.65
N HIS A 166 -3.50 -5.02 5.35
CA HIS A 166 -2.73 -4.86 4.11
C HIS A 166 -1.89 -6.08 3.74
N GLY A 167 -1.07 -6.60 4.66
CA GLY A 167 -0.23 -7.77 4.40
C GLY A 167 -1.04 -9.04 4.06
N THR A 168 -2.21 -9.20 4.71
CA THR A 168 -3.13 -10.32 4.42
C THR A 168 -3.77 -10.14 3.04
N HIS A 169 -4.11 -8.91 2.67
CA HIS A 169 -4.69 -8.57 1.36
C HIS A 169 -3.72 -8.85 0.22
N VAL A 170 -2.47 -8.40 0.37
CA VAL A 170 -1.35 -8.65 -0.55
C VAL A 170 -1.07 -10.15 -0.69
N ALA A 171 -0.99 -10.90 0.42
CA ALA A 171 -0.75 -12.34 0.39
C ALA A 171 -1.88 -13.10 -0.31
N GLY A 172 -3.14 -12.68 -0.13
CA GLY A 172 -4.30 -13.26 -0.80
C GLY A 172 -4.25 -13.11 -2.33
N ILE A 173 -3.82 -11.94 -2.83
CA ILE A 173 -3.67 -11.71 -4.28
C ILE A 173 -2.67 -12.70 -4.88
N ILE A 174 -1.57 -12.98 -4.18
CA ILE A 174 -0.54 -13.92 -4.65
C ILE A 174 -1.05 -15.36 -4.57
N ALA A 175 -1.55 -15.79 -3.41
CA ALA A 175 -1.60 -17.19 -3.02
C ALA A 175 -2.90 -17.65 -2.36
N ALA A 176 -4.00 -16.87 -2.43
CA ALA A 176 -5.29 -17.36 -1.94
C ALA A 176 -5.62 -18.72 -2.56
N LYS A 177 -6.04 -19.67 -1.71
CA LYS A 177 -6.22 -21.07 -2.10
C LYS A 177 -7.26 -21.18 -3.20
N ARG A 178 -6.79 -21.54 -4.39
CA ARG A 178 -7.64 -21.69 -5.56
C ARG A 178 -8.62 -22.85 -5.43
N ASN A 179 -9.78 -22.74 -6.09
CA ASN A 179 -10.78 -23.81 -6.26
C ASN A 179 -11.35 -24.40 -4.95
N ASN A 180 -11.39 -23.63 -3.86
CA ASN A 180 -11.94 -24.08 -2.57
C ASN A 180 -13.42 -23.66 -2.35
N GLY A 181 -14.02 -22.96 -3.32
CA GLY A 181 -15.40 -22.45 -3.26
C GLY A 181 -15.61 -21.25 -2.32
N LYS A 182 -14.55 -20.57 -1.88
CA LYS A 182 -14.61 -19.44 -0.94
C LYS A 182 -13.77 -18.26 -1.43
N GLY A 183 -14.29 -17.04 -1.27
CA GLY A 183 -13.50 -15.83 -1.49
C GLY A 183 -12.95 -15.70 -2.90
N ILE A 184 -11.62 -15.71 -3.02
CA ILE A 184 -10.88 -15.47 -4.26
C ILE A 184 -9.89 -16.60 -4.57
N ASP A 185 -9.52 -16.67 -5.85
CA ASP A 185 -8.39 -17.46 -6.33
C ASP A 185 -7.16 -16.55 -6.46
N GLY A 186 -6.07 -16.85 -5.74
CA GLY A 186 -4.80 -16.15 -5.90
C GLY A 186 -4.20 -16.37 -7.29
N VAL A 187 -3.30 -15.47 -7.72
CA VAL A 187 -2.67 -15.53 -9.05
C VAL A 187 -1.85 -16.81 -9.23
N ALA A 188 -1.08 -17.21 -8.22
CA ALA A 188 -0.26 -18.41 -8.24
C ALA A 188 -0.96 -19.58 -7.52
N ASN A 189 -0.63 -20.80 -7.95
CA ASN A 189 -0.97 -22.03 -7.27
C ASN A 189 0.30 -22.73 -6.76
N ASN A 190 0.16 -23.55 -5.70
CA ASN A 190 1.27 -24.33 -5.13
C ASN A 190 2.50 -23.48 -4.75
N VAL A 191 2.24 -22.37 -4.05
CA VAL A 191 3.25 -21.47 -3.50
C VAL A 191 3.07 -21.36 -2.00
N GLU A 192 4.16 -21.12 -1.28
CA GLU A 192 4.16 -20.84 0.15
C GLU A 192 4.50 -19.36 0.38
N ILE A 193 3.94 -18.76 1.43
CA ILE A 193 4.17 -17.36 1.80
C ILE A 193 5.11 -17.33 3.00
N MET A 194 6.22 -16.61 2.87
CA MET A 194 7.09 -16.21 3.97
C MET A 194 6.70 -14.79 4.40
N ALA A 195 6.05 -14.64 5.55
CA ALA A 195 5.64 -13.34 6.05
C ALA A 195 6.80 -12.64 6.76
N ILE A 196 7.23 -11.48 6.26
CA ILE A 196 8.26 -10.67 6.90
C ILE A 196 7.69 -9.29 7.22
N ARG A 197 7.69 -8.92 8.50
CA ARG A 197 7.05 -7.71 8.99
C ARG A 197 8.11 -6.63 9.26
N VAL A 198 8.03 -5.55 8.48
CA VAL A 198 8.94 -4.39 8.55
C VAL A 198 8.22 -3.04 8.57
N VAL A 199 6.91 -3.02 8.29
CA VAL A 199 6.13 -1.78 8.14
C VAL A 199 5.25 -1.60 9.39
N PRO A 200 5.52 -0.59 10.24
CA PRO A 200 4.64 -0.19 11.34
C PRO A 200 3.43 0.60 10.81
N ASN A 201 2.66 1.28 11.67
CA ASN A 201 1.65 2.24 11.19
C ASN A 201 2.23 3.62 10.78
N GLY A 202 3.54 3.79 10.89
CA GLY A 202 4.31 4.87 10.29
C GLY A 202 5.21 4.35 9.16
N ASP A 203 6.35 5.00 8.94
CA ASP A 203 7.29 4.56 7.90
C ASP A 203 8.24 3.49 8.46
N GLU A 204 8.54 2.49 7.65
CA GLU A 204 9.56 1.47 7.93
C GLU A 204 10.97 2.06 8.05
N TYR A 205 11.84 1.39 8.81
CA TYR A 205 13.27 1.74 8.87
C TYR A 205 14.05 1.08 7.73
N ASP A 206 15.00 1.81 7.16
CA ASP A 206 15.85 1.30 6.07
C ASP A 206 16.63 0.03 6.49
N LYS A 207 17.05 -0.04 7.75
CA LYS A 207 17.72 -1.24 8.29
C LYS A 207 16.79 -2.46 8.33
N ASP A 208 15.53 -2.28 8.71
CA ASP A 208 14.55 -3.36 8.76
C ASP A 208 14.28 -3.88 7.34
N VAL A 209 14.17 -3.00 6.35
CA VAL A 209 14.04 -3.38 4.93
C VAL A 209 15.29 -4.10 4.42
N TYR A 210 16.48 -3.57 4.70
CA TYR A 210 17.77 -4.18 4.35
C TYR A 210 17.88 -5.62 4.87
N LEU A 211 17.63 -5.82 6.16
CA LEU A 211 17.72 -7.13 6.79
C LEU A 211 16.59 -8.06 6.34
N ALA A 212 15.38 -7.54 6.11
CA ALA A 212 14.27 -8.35 5.62
C ALA A 212 14.49 -8.91 4.22
N ILE A 213 15.04 -8.11 3.30
CA ILE A 213 15.39 -8.60 1.96
C ILE A 213 16.45 -9.70 2.07
N LYS A 214 17.51 -9.50 2.86
CA LYS A 214 18.54 -10.52 3.08
C LYS A 214 17.98 -11.77 3.75
N TYR A 215 17.16 -11.61 4.78
CA TYR A 215 16.49 -12.71 5.47
C TYR A 215 15.64 -13.54 4.50
N ALA A 216 14.84 -12.89 3.64
CA ALA A 216 14.03 -13.57 2.65
C ALA A 216 14.89 -14.42 1.71
N VAL A 217 15.96 -13.83 1.17
CA VAL A 217 16.90 -14.49 0.27
C VAL A 217 17.55 -15.69 0.97
N ASP A 218 18.13 -15.48 2.16
CA ASP A 218 18.87 -16.48 2.92
C ASP A 218 17.98 -17.64 3.39
N ASN A 219 16.67 -17.39 3.53
CA ASN A 219 15.67 -18.38 3.91
C ASN A 219 14.89 -18.98 2.73
N GLY A 220 15.39 -18.77 1.50
CA GLY A 220 14.96 -19.50 0.31
C GLY A 220 13.83 -18.87 -0.49
N ALA A 221 13.48 -17.60 -0.24
CA ALA A 221 12.51 -16.90 -1.09
C ALA A 221 13.02 -16.81 -2.53
N LYS A 222 12.12 -17.04 -3.50
CA LYS A 222 12.41 -16.91 -4.94
C LYS A 222 11.78 -15.67 -5.58
N VAL A 223 10.79 -15.12 -4.90
CA VAL A 223 10.10 -13.87 -5.24
C VAL A 223 9.86 -13.13 -3.93
N ILE A 224 10.20 -11.84 -3.89
CA ILE A 224 9.92 -10.94 -2.78
C ILE A 224 8.97 -9.86 -3.30
N ASN A 225 7.91 -9.56 -2.56
CA ASN A 225 7.00 -8.48 -2.89
C ASN A 225 7.12 -7.36 -1.86
N THR A 226 7.47 -6.15 -2.30
CA THR A 226 7.59 -4.94 -1.49
C THR A 226 6.44 -3.99 -1.80
N SER A 227 5.35 -4.11 -1.04
CA SER A 227 4.12 -3.31 -1.24
C SER A 227 4.01 -2.13 -0.28
N PHE A 228 5.14 -1.49 0.01
CA PHE A 228 5.30 -0.31 0.85
C PHE A 228 6.22 0.68 0.14
N GLY A 229 6.29 1.90 0.65
CA GLY A 229 7.29 2.85 0.23
C GLY A 229 7.13 4.22 0.87
N LYS A 230 8.17 5.03 0.75
CA LYS A 230 8.30 6.33 1.43
C LYS A 230 9.10 7.34 0.60
N ASP A 231 8.93 8.62 0.95
CA ASP A 231 9.57 9.76 0.26
C ASP A 231 10.99 10.08 0.78
N TYR A 232 11.36 9.55 1.94
CA TYR A 232 12.64 9.79 2.62
C TYR A 232 13.26 8.45 2.97
N SER A 233 14.57 8.28 2.73
CA SER A 233 15.31 7.06 3.04
C SER A 233 16.79 7.42 3.24
N PRO A 234 17.19 7.79 4.47
CA PRO A 234 18.55 8.25 4.77
C PRO A 234 19.63 7.20 4.44
N GLN A 235 19.29 5.91 4.47
CA GLN A 235 20.19 4.78 4.20
C GLN A 235 19.76 4.02 2.92
N SER A 236 19.24 4.73 1.93
CA SER A 236 18.76 4.12 0.67
C SER A 236 19.85 3.36 -0.10
N ASP A 237 21.12 3.73 0.07
CA ASP A 237 22.27 3.02 -0.47
C ASP A 237 22.39 1.61 0.11
N LYS A 238 22.17 1.45 1.43
CA LYS A 238 22.11 0.14 2.07
C LYS A 238 20.95 -0.69 1.53
N VAL A 239 19.77 -0.12 1.38
CA VAL A 239 18.63 -0.85 0.80
C VAL A 239 18.94 -1.32 -0.63
N ARG A 240 19.61 -0.48 -1.44
CA ARG A 240 20.12 -0.87 -2.77
C ARG A 240 21.16 -2.00 -2.72
N GLU A 241 22.05 -2.04 -1.71
CA GLU A 241 22.94 -3.19 -1.49
C GLU A 241 22.15 -4.49 -1.28
N ALA A 242 21.06 -4.46 -0.49
CA ALA A 242 20.21 -5.64 -0.29
C ALA A 242 19.44 -6.04 -1.56
N ILE A 243 18.98 -5.08 -2.35
CA ILE A 243 18.36 -5.33 -3.66
C ILE A 243 19.35 -6.01 -4.62
N ALA A 244 20.59 -5.51 -4.68
CA ALA A 244 21.65 -6.14 -5.45
C ALA A 244 21.98 -7.56 -4.94
N TYR A 245 21.98 -7.76 -3.62
CA TYR A 245 22.17 -9.08 -3.01
C TYR A 245 21.09 -10.09 -3.43
N ALA A 246 19.81 -9.68 -3.43
CA ALA A 246 18.72 -10.53 -3.93
C ALA A 246 18.91 -10.89 -5.40
N SER A 247 19.33 -9.91 -6.22
CA SER A 247 19.62 -10.14 -7.64
C SER A 247 20.75 -11.15 -7.86
N GLN A 248 21.82 -11.06 -7.08
CA GLN A 248 22.97 -11.98 -7.14
C GLN A 248 22.60 -13.40 -6.70
N ASN A 249 21.57 -13.56 -5.88
CA ASN A 249 21.08 -14.83 -5.36
C ASN A 249 19.84 -15.34 -6.12
N ASP A 250 19.61 -14.87 -7.35
CA ASP A 250 18.55 -15.35 -8.23
C ASP A 250 17.14 -15.18 -7.64
N VAL A 251 16.86 -14.02 -7.04
CA VAL A 251 15.56 -13.67 -6.46
C VAL A 251 14.94 -12.50 -7.24
N VAL A 252 13.66 -12.62 -7.59
CA VAL A 252 12.89 -11.53 -8.20
C VAL A 252 12.33 -10.65 -7.10
N ILE A 253 12.55 -9.34 -7.16
CA ILE A 253 11.84 -8.38 -6.29
C ILE A 253 10.77 -7.70 -7.12
N VAL A 254 9.54 -7.65 -6.60
CA VAL A 254 8.41 -6.94 -7.22
C VAL A 254 7.97 -5.83 -6.26
N ASN A 255 8.07 -4.59 -6.72
CA ASN A 255 7.89 -3.38 -5.94
C ASN A 255 6.67 -2.58 -6.40
N ALA A 256 5.93 -2.02 -5.44
CA ALA A 256 4.85 -1.09 -5.73
C ALA A 256 5.42 0.29 -6.11
N ALA A 257 4.93 0.91 -7.20
CA ALA A 257 5.42 2.21 -7.65
C ALA A 257 5.06 3.39 -6.72
N GLY A 258 4.12 3.23 -5.79
CA GLY A 258 3.58 4.30 -4.94
C GLY A 258 2.32 4.97 -5.51
N ASN A 259 1.67 5.80 -4.70
CA ASN A 259 0.28 6.25 -4.90
C ASN A 259 0.13 7.79 -4.92
N ASP A 260 1.19 8.49 -5.31
CA ASP A 260 1.31 9.94 -5.17
C ASP A 260 1.14 10.72 -6.48
N LYS A 261 0.79 10.01 -7.56
CA LYS A 261 0.57 10.59 -8.91
C LYS A 261 1.84 11.19 -9.52
N GLN A 262 2.99 10.73 -9.07
CA GLN A 262 4.29 11.31 -9.39
C GLN A 262 4.96 10.58 -10.56
N ASP A 263 5.80 11.36 -11.24
CA ASP A 263 6.74 10.88 -12.25
C ASP A 263 8.04 10.46 -11.55
N LEU A 264 8.25 9.14 -11.40
CA LEU A 264 9.39 8.56 -10.70
C LEU A 264 10.72 8.82 -11.40
N ASP A 265 10.71 9.26 -12.66
CA ASP A 265 11.92 9.71 -13.36
C ASP A 265 12.37 11.10 -12.87
N LYS A 266 11.56 11.77 -12.05
CA LYS A 266 11.80 13.13 -11.52
C LYS A 266 11.80 13.23 -10.01
N LYS A 267 11.04 12.36 -9.34
CA LYS A 267 10.97 12.31 -7.88
C LYS A 267 11.11 10.87 -7.40
N ASP A 268 12.13 10.63 -6.61
CA ASP A 268 12.39 9.32 -6.04
C ASP A 268 11.30 8.92 -5.04
N THR A 269 11.03 7.63 -5.02
CA THR A 269 10.32 6.91 -3.97
C THR A 269 11.18 5.71 -3.57
N PHE A 270 11.12 5.28 -2.31
CA PHE A 270 11.97 4.21 -1.79
C PHE A 270 11.12 3.03 -1.31
N PRO A 271 11.57 1.77 -1.50
CA PRO A 271 12.84 1.40 -2.12
C PRO A 271 12.86 1.64 -3.65
N ASN A 272 14.04 1.99 -4.17
CA ASN A 272 14.35 2.04 -5.60
C ASN A 272 15.65 1.28 -5.88
N ASP A 273 15.84 0.84 -7.12
CA ASP A 273 17.02 0.12 -7.56
C ASP A 273 18.01 0.99 -8.34
N ALA A 274 17.79 2.30 -8.42
CA ALA A 274 18.70 3.27 -9.03
C ALA A 274 18.68 4.60 -8.26
N VAL A 275 19.69 5.45 -8.51
CA VAL A 275 19.67 6.85 -8.07
C VAL A 275 19.13 7.70 -9.21
N GLY A 276 17.98 8.35 -9.01
CA GLY A 276 17.27 9.07 -10.07
C GLY A 276 17.00 8.15 -11.27
N THR A 277 17.47 8.54 -12.45
CA THR A 277 17.38 7.75 -13.70
C THR A 277 18.71 7.10 -14.07
N GLY A 278 19.56 6.88 -13.08
CA GLY A 278 20.87 6.26 -13.23
C GLY A 278 20.80 4.76 -13.54
N LYS A 279 21.94 4.09 -13.43
CA LYS A 279 22.04 2.66 -13.68
C LYS A 279 21.35 1.86 -12.55
N GLU A 280 20.49 0.92 -12.93
CA GLU A 280 19.91 -0.07 -12.01
C GLU A 280 21.01 -0.92 -11.34
N VAL A 281 20.90 -1.12 -10.02
CA VAL A 281 21.76 -2.03 -9.24
C VAL A 281 21.34 -3.49 -9.36
N SER A 282 20.16 -3.76 -9.93
CA SER A 282 19.56 -5.08 -10.07
C SER A 282 18.90 -5.24 -11.43
N ASN A 283 19.06 -6.39 -12.07
CA ASN A 283 18.32 -6.77 -13.28
C ASN A 283 17.12 -7.69 -12.97
N THR A 284 16.71 -7.76 -11.70
CA THR A 284 15.66 -8.66 -11.17
C THR A 284 14.62 -7.92 -10.33
N PHE A 285 14.71 -6.59 -10.24
CA PHE A 285 13.76 -5.71 -9.58
C PHE A 285 12.69 -5.23 -10.57
N ILE A 286 11.40 -5.29 -10.20
CA ILE A 286 10.28 -4.93 -11.07
C ILE A 286 9.39 -3.92 -10.34
N THR A 287 9.34 -2.69 -10.80
CA THR A 287 8.42 -1.66 -10.27
C THR A 287 7.09 -1.67 -11.01
N VAL A 288 5.98 -1.72 -10.26
CA VAL A 288 4.64 -1.96 -10.79
C VAL A 288 3.70 -0.79 -10.52
N GLY A 289 3.20 -0.19 -11.61
CA GLY A 289 2.12 0.80 -11.60
C GLY A 289 0.72 0.16 -11.52
N ALA A 290 -0.29 0.95 -11.14
CA ALA A 290 -1.65 0.49 -10.92
C ALA A 290 -2.62 0.86 -12.06
N LEU A 291 -3.42 -0.11 -12.48
CA LEU A 291 -4.53 0.05 -13.41
C LEU A 291 -5.86 0.21 -12.67
N TYR A 292 -6.76 0.96 -13.29
CA TYR A 292 -8.16 1.07 -12.92
C TYR A 292 -9.02 0.16 -13.81
N PRO A 293 -10.12 -0.45 -13.32
CA PRO A 293 -10.99 -1.34 -14.09
C PRO A 293 -11.88 -0.57 -15.10
N LYS A 294 -11.28 0.19 -16.01
CA LYS A 294 -11.96 0.89 -17.11
C LYS A 294 -11.04 0.94 -18.32
N TYR A 295 -11.52 0.47 -19.46
CA TYR A 295 -10.77 0.61 -20.72
C TYR A 295 -10.81 2.06 -21.23
N GLY A 296 -9.79 2.44 -22.00
CA GLY A 296 -9.68 3.76 -22.62
C GLY A 296 -8.74 4.69 -21.87
N SER A 297 -9.04 5.98 -21.89
CA SER A 297 -8.16 7.01 -21.30
C SER A 297 -8.03 6.91 -19.79
N GLU A 298 -8.98 6.29 -19.10
CA GLU A 298 -9.02 6.15 -17.64
C GLU A 298 -8.49 4.79 -17.15
N VAL A 299 -7.73 4.07 -17.98
CA VAL A 299 -7.18 2.74 -17.63
C VAL A 299 -6.10 2.80 -16.54
N ILE A 300 -5.52 3.97 -16.30
CA ILE A 300 -4.55 4.20 -15.22
C ILE A 300 -5.29 4.60 -13.96
N ALA A 301 -4.92 3.99 -12.83
CA ALA A 301 -5.41 4.43 -11.55
C ALA A 301 -4.95 5.86 -11.28
N SER A 302 -5.89 6.73 -10.91
CA SER A 302 -5.64 8.17 -10.77
C SER A 302 -4.60 8.53 -9.71
N TYR A 303 -4.26 7.60 -8.82
CA TYR A 303 -3.23 7.70 -7.79
C TYR A 303 -1.86 7.13 -8.22
N SER A 304 -1.79 6.29 -9.25
CA SER A 304 -0.54 5.56 -9.56
C SER A 304 0.59 6.51 -9.87
N ASN A 305 1.75 6.25 -9.27
CA ASN A 305 3.01 6.75 -9.82
C ASN A 305 3.30 6.08 -11.17
N TYR A 306 4.12 6.75 -11.97
CA TYR A 306 4.51 6.35 -13.33
C TYR A 306 5.95 6.82 -13.60
N GLY A 307 6.60 6.31 -14.65
CA GLY A 307 7.94 6.74 -15.03
C GLY A 307 8.42 5.92 -16.20
N LYS A 308 8.99 6.54 -17.24
CA LYS A 308 9.44 5.81 -18.42
C LYS A 308 10.61 4.88 -18.10
N ILE A 309 11.41 5.23 -17.10
CA ILE A 309 12.61 4.52 -16.68
C ILE A 309 12.32 3.74 -15.39
N ASN A 310 11.74 4.40 -14.39
CA ASN A 310 11.64 3.85 -13.03
C ASN A 310 10.35 3.05 -12.75
N VAL A 311 9.49 2.84 -13.74
CA VAL A 311 8.33 1.92 -13.64
C VAL A 311 8.41 0.90 -14.78
N ASP A 312 8.42 -0.39 -14.48
CA ASP A 312 8.63 -1.41 -15.51
C ASP A 312 7.34 -1.79 -16.24
N ILE A 313 6.24 -1.95 -15.50
CA ILE A 313 4.97 -2.50 -16.02
C ILE A 313 3.78 -2.04 -15.17
N PHE A 314 2.57 -2.13 -15.70
CA PHE A 314 1.33 -1.90 -14.96
C PHE A 314 0.52 -3.18 -14.74
N ALA A 315 -0.19 -3.28 -13.62
CA ALA A 315 -1.11 -4.37 -13.31
C ALA A 315 -2.38 -3.86 -12.59
N PRO A 316 -3.47 -4.66 -12.53
CA PRO A 316 -4.69 -4.28 -11.80
C PRO A 316 -4.40 -3.88 -10.35
N GLY A 317 -4.76 -2.65 -9.97
CA GLY A 317 -4.50 -2.14 -8.63
C GLY A 317 -5.67 -1.42 -7.98
N SER A 318 -6.78 -1.18 -8.68
CA SER A 318 -7.99 -0.57 -8.11
C SER A 318 -9.14 -1.57 -7.98
N LYS A 319 -9.91 -1.46 -6.90
CA LYS A 319 -11.06 -2.31 -6.57
C LYS A 319 -10.68 -3.79 -6.54
N ILE A 320 -9.53 -4.09 -5.94
CA ILE A 320 -9.01 -5.44 -5.85
C ILE A 320 -9.61 -6.10 -4.61
N TYR A 321 -10.45 -7.10 -4.83
CA TYR A 321 -11.04 -7.91 -3.77
C TYR A 321 -10.05 -8.99 -3.34
N SER A 322 -9.72 -9.06 -2.04
CA SER A 322 -8.81 -10.07 -1.49
C SER A 322 -9.09 -10.33 -0.01
N THR A 323 -8.34 -11.28 0.57
CA THR A 323 -8.44 -11.69 1.98
C THR A 323 -8.01 -10.56 2.92
N VAL A 324 -8.72 -10.39 4.03
CA VAL A 324 -8.30 -9.56 5.17
C VAL A 324 -8.36 -10.43 6.45
N PRO A 325 -7.81 -9.97 7.59
CA PRO A 325 -7.94 -10.66 8.86
C PRO A 325 -9.38 -11.05 9.22
N GLU A 326 -9.51 -11.95 10.19
CA GLU A 326 -10.82 -12.40 10.71
C GLU A 326 -11.71 -13.11 9.67
N ASN A 327 -11.10 -13.90 8.77
CA ASN A 327 -11.80 -14.72 7.76
C ASN A 327 -12.76 -13.88 6.90
N ASN A 328 -12.33 -12.68 6.53
CA ASN A 328 -13.12 -11.74 5.77
C ASN A 328 -12.40 -11.34 4.48
N TYR A 329 -13.07 -10.55 3.66
CA TYR A 329 -12.57 -10.09 2.36
C TYR A 329 -12.96 -8.63 2.16
N ASN A 330 -12.07 -7.85 1.52
CA ASN A 330 -12.34 -6.45 1.25
C ASN A 330 -11.74 -5.98 -0.08
N ASN A 331 -12.28 -4.88 -0.61
CA ASN A 331 -11.74 -4.19 -1.77
C ASN A 331 -10.70 -3.16 -1.33
N MET A 332 -9.51 -3.20 -1.94
CA MET A 332 -8.47 -2.18 -1.74
C MET A 332 -8.02 -1.57 -3.06
N ASN A 333 -7.40 -0.40 -2.95
CA ASN A 333 -6.83 0.36 -4.06
C ASN A 333 -5.38 0.69 -3.73
N GLY A 334 -4.45 0.38 -4.65
CA GLY A 334 -3.06 0.80 -4.54
C GLY A 334 -2.17 0.09 -5.54
N THR A 335 -0.99 0.67 -5.81
CA THR A 335 0.12 -0.07 -6.42
C THR A 335 0.55 -1.26 -5.56
N SER A 336 0.29 -1.20 -4.24
CA SER A 336 0.38 -2.33 -3.31
C SER A 336 -0.50 -3.53 -3.68
N MET A 337 -1.55 -3.36 -4.49
CA MET A 337 -2.37 -4.47 -4.99
C MET A 337 -1.94 -4.91 -6.40
N ALA A 338 -1.33 -4.01 -7.17
CA ALA A 338 -0.78 -4.32 -8.49
C ALA A 338 0.52 -5.14 -8.41
N SER A 339 1.42 -4.76 -7.51
CA SER A 339 2.68 -5.46 -7.23
C SER A 339 2.49 -6.97 -6.94
N PRO A 340 1.62 -7.39 -5.99
CA PRO A 340 1.42 -8.81 -5.71
C PRO A 340 0.80 -9.58 -6.88
N ALA A 341 0.03 -8.92 -7.78
CA ALA A 341 -0.44 -9.59 -8.98
C ALA A 341 0.74 -9.99 -9.89
N VAL A 342 1.74 -9.12 -10.04
CA VAL A 342 2.97 -9.41 -10.80
C VAL A 342 3.88 -10.39 -10.06
N ALA A 343 3.97 -10.30 -8.72
CA ALA A 343 4.68 -11.28 -7.90
C ALA A 343 4.08 -12.69 -8.05
N GLY A 344 2.76 -12.79 -8.13
CA GLY A 344 2.05 -14.02 -8.45
C GLY A 344 2.40 -14.57 -9.84
N ILE A 345 2.52 -13.70 -10.86
CA ILE A 345 2.98 -14.12 -12.19
C ILE A 345 4.41 -14.64 -12.13
N ALA A 346 5.32 -13.95 -11.43
CA ALA A 346 6.69 -14.40 -11.25
C ALA A 346 6.75 -15.77 -10.57
N ALA A 347 5.96 -15.97 -9.50
CA ALA A 347 5.89 -17.25 -8.80
C ALA A 347 5.31 -18.36 -9.68
N LEU A 348 4.28 -18.06 -10.48
CA LEU A 348 3.70 -19.00 -11.44
C LEU A 348 4.72 -19.44 -12.49
N ILE A 349 5.47 -18.51 -13.09
CA ILE A 349 6.55 -18.82 -14.04
C ILE A 349 7.59 -19.73 -13.37
N ARG A 350 8.07 -19.36 -12.18
CA ARG A 350 9.11 -20.14 -11.47
C ARG A 350 8.62 -21.52 -11.03
N SER A 351 7.33 -21.68 -10.74
CA SER A 351 6.75 -22.98 -10.38
C SER A 351 6.74 -23.95 -11.57
N GLN A 352 6.48 -23.45 -12.78
CA GLN A 352 6.40 -24.27 -14.01
C GLN A 352 7.76 -24.42 -14.70
N TYR A 353 8.60 -23.40 -14.60
CA TYR A 353 9.88 -23.29 -15.30
C TYR A 353 11.02 -22.97 -14.32
N PRO A 354 11.33 -23.87 -13.37
CA PRO A 354 12.23 -23.58 -12.24
C PRO A 354 13.70 -23.33 -12.63
N LYS A 355 14.08 -23.61 -13.89
CA LYS A 355 15.42 -23.35 -14.42
C LYS A 355 15.61 -21.93 -14.95
N LEU A 356 14.53 -21.16 -15.11
CA LEU A 356 14.65 -19.76 -15.50
C LEU A 356 15.27 -18.96 -14.36
N SER A 357 16.29 -18.18 -14.70
CA SER A 357 16.86 -17.22 -13.75
C SER A 357 15.86 -16.09 -13.46
N ALA A 358 15.99 -15.44 -12.32
CA ALA A 358 15.19 -14.28 -11.94
C ALA A 358 15.24 -13.18 -13.01
N ALA A 359 16.38 -12.98 -13.67
CA ALA A 359 16.52 -12.02 -14.76
C ALA A 359 15.69 -12.43 -15.99
N GLN A 360 15.68 -13.73 -16.34
CA GLN A 360 14.81 -14.25 -17.39
C GLN A 360 13.33 -14.15 -17.01
N VAL A 361 12.98 -14.32 -15.73
CA VAL A 361 11.60 -14.13 -15.25
C VAL A 361 11.18 -12.67 -15.40
N LYS A 362 12.00 -11.68 -14.99
CA LYS A 362 11.73 -10.25 -15.26
C LYS A 362 11.53 -10.02 -16.76
N GLN A 363 12.45 -10.51 -17.59
CA GLN A 363 12.36 -10.38 -19.05
C GLN A 363 11.04 -10.94 -19.60
N VAL A 364 10.66 -12.17 -19.22
CA VAL A 364 9.41 -12.80 -19.65
C VAL A 364 8.20 -11.94 -19.30
N ILE A 365 8.14 -11.43 -18.07
CA ILE A 365 7.02 -10.59 -17.60
C ILE A 365 6.90 -9.32 -18.45
N LEU A 366 8.01 -8.62 -18.70
CA LEU A 366 8.02 -7.36 -19.44
C LEU A 366 7.77 -7.55 -20.94
N GLU A 367 8.32 -8.60 -21.54
CA GLU A 367 8.20 -8.85 -22.98
C GLU A 367 6.82 -9.42 -23.36
N SER A 368 6.23 -10.25 -22.51
CA SER A 368 4.94 -10.90 -22.78
C SER A 368 3.71 -10.04 -22.51
N GLY A 369 3.89 -8.90 -21.83
CA GLY A 369 2.82 -7.97 -21.50
C GLY A 369 2.04 -7.47 -22.73
N LEU A 370 0.80 -7.05 -22.50
CA LEU A 370 -0.06 -6.53 -23.55
C LEU A 370 0.18 -5.03 -23.76
N PRO A 371 0.51 -4.57 -24.97
CA PRO A 371 0.71 -3.16 -25.23
C PRO A 371 -0.63 -2.41 -25.22
N LEU A 372 -0.63 -1.19 -24.69
CA LEU A 372 -1.76 -0.27 -24.81
C LEU A 372 -1.40 0.87 -25.76
N LYS A 373 -2.11 0.97 -26.88
CA LYS A 373 -1.90 2.04 -27.89
C LYS A 373 -2.70 3.32 -27.57
N ALA A 374 -3.35 3.38 -26.42
CA ALA A 374 -4.21 4.48 -26.02
C ALA A 374 -3.40 5.65 -25.42
N LYS A 375 -3.93 6.86 -25.63
CA LYS A 375 -3.62 8.01 -24.78
C LYS A 375 -4.40 7.88 -23.48
N VAL A 376 -3.74 8.15 -22.37
CA VAL A 376 -4.29 7.94 -21.03
C VAL A 376 -4.15 9.19 -20.18
N ILE A 377 -5.10 9.36 -19.27
CA ILE A 377 -5.14 10.40 -18.24
C ILE A 377 -4.26 9.96 -17.09
N VAL A 378 -3.39 10.84 -16.64
CA VAL A 378 -2.42 10.56 -15.58
C VAL A 378 -2.66 11.47 -14.38
N GLY A 379 -2.60 10.89 -13.17
CA GLY A 379 -2.86 11.62 -11.92
C GLY A 379 -4.31 12.07 -11.73
N GLY A 380 -5.25 11.54 -12.52
CA GLY A 380 -6.65 11.98 -12.51
C GLY A 380 -6.87 13.39 -13.07
N ASN A 381 -5.88 13.98 -13.73
CA ASN A 381 -6.00 15.30 -14.34
C ASN A 381 -6.29 15.14 -15.85
N SER A 382 -7.51 15.48 -16.28
CA SER A 382 -7.94 15.35 -17.68
C SER A 382 -7.10 16.14 -18.68
N SER A 383 -6.33 17.13 -18.22
CA SER A 383 -5.39 17.89 -19.04
C SER A 383 -4.01 17.23 -19.16
N ASN A 384 -3.68 16.28 -18.27
CA ASN A 384 -2.42 15.53 -18.30
C ASN A 384 -2.61 14.21 -19.06
N ILE A 385 -2.54 14.31 -20.39
CA ILE A 385 -2.70 13.17 -21.29
C ILE A 385 -1.34 12.74 -21.83
N LYS A 386 -1.01 11.46 -21.66
CA LYS A 386 0.25 10.85 -22.14
C LYS A 386 -0.04 9.61 -22.95
N SER A 387 0.86 9.24 -23.85
CA SER A 387 0.83 7.89 -24.44
C SER A 387 1.24 6.88 -23.38
N PHE A 388 0.60 5.71 -23.35
CA PHE A 388 0.87 4.71 -22.31
C PHE A 388 2.33 4.22 -22.29
N ASP A 389 2.97 4.14 -23.45
CA ASP A 389 4.38 3.76 -23.60
C ASP A 389 5.36 4.75 -22.95
N ALA A 390 4.90 5.97 -22.62
CA ALA A 390 5.66 6.96 -21.86
C ALA A 390 5.53 6.81 -20.34
N LEU A 391 4.73 5.85 -19.84
CA LEU A 391 4.45 5.68 -18.42
C LEU A 391 5.24 4.55 -17.74
N CYS A 392 5.80 3.63 -18.54
CA CYS A 392 6.63 2.54 -18.06
C CYS A 392 7.63 2.08 -19.12
N THR A 393 8.67 1.38 -18.68
CA THR A 393 9.73 0.81 -19.51
C THR A 393 9.15 -0.10 -20.59
N SER A 394 8.31 -1.07 -20.21
CA SER A 394 7.74 -2.05 -21.14
C SER A 394 6.68 -1.48 -22.09
N GLY A 395 6.05 -0.36 -21.71
CA GLY A 395 4.86 0.16 -22.40
C GLY A 395 3.70 -0.84 -22.43
N LYS A 396 3.64 -1.78 -21.48
CA LYS A 396 2.66 -2.87 -21.43
C LYS A 396 1.96 -2.99 -20.06
N ILE A 397 0.85 -3.73 -20.08
CA ILE A 397 0.20 -4.26 -18.88
C ILE A 397 0.54 -5.74 -18.71
N ALA A 398 0.68 -6.20 -17.48
CA ALA A 398 1.03 -7.58 -17.16
C ALA A 398 -0.01 -8.58 -17.69
N ASN A 399 0.45 -9.72 -18.21
CA ASN A 399 -0.41 -10.78 -18.73
C ASN A 399 0.17 -12.17 -18.40
N ALA A 400 -0.45 -12.88 -17.46
CA ALA A 400 0.03 -14.18 -16.98
C ALA A 400 0.06 -15.26 -18.08
N TYR A 401 -0.95 -15.28 -18.96
CA TYR A 401 -1.08 -16.30 -20.00
C TYR A 401 0.04 -16.20 -21.04
N ASN A 402 0.27 -14.99 -21.57
CA ASN A 402 1.36 -14.74 -22.50
C ASN A 402 2.73 -14.99 -21.85
N ALA A 403 2.88 -14.68 -20.57
CA ALA A 403 4.11 -14.93 -19.83
C ALA A 403 4.45 -16.42 -19.81
N LEU A 404 3.47 -17.30 -19.55
CA LEU A 404 3.70 -18.75 -19.59
C LEU A 404 4.02 -19.27 -21.00
N ILE A 405 3.41 -18.71 -22.04
CA ILE A 405 3.74 -19.05 -23.43
C ILE A 405 5.18 -18.65 -23.78
N LEU A 406 5.61 -17.45 -23.38
CA LEU A 406 6.97 -17.00 -23.65
C LEU A 406 7.99 -17.79 -22.84
N ALA A 407 7.72 -18.03 -21.55
CA ALA A 407 8.56 -18.87 -20.71
C ALA A 407 8.78 -20.26 -21.31
N SER A 408 7.72 -20.91 -21.82
CA SER A 408 7.81 -22.25 -22.43
C SER A 408 8.74 -22.30 -23.65
N ARG A 409 8.91 -21.19 -24.35
CA ARG A 409 9.72 -21.11 -25.58
C ARG A 409 11.19 -20.90 -25.31
N ILE A 410 11.54 -20.29 -24.18
CA ILE A 410 12.93 -19.98 -23.81
C ILE A 410 13.54 -21.03 -22.87
N THR A 411 12.71 -21.98 -22.39
CA THR A 411 13.14 -23.11 -21.54
C THR A 411 13.42 -24.38 -22.31
N ASN A 412 12.88 -24.50 -23.53
CA ASN A 412 13.15 -25.57 -24.48
C ASN A 412 14.35 -25.19 -25.34
#